data_AF-A0A8E1UT78-F1
#
_entry.id   AF-A0A8E1UT78-F1
#
_cell.length_a   1.000
_cell.length_b   1.000
_cell.length_c   1.000
_cell.angle_alpha   90.00
_cell.angle_beta   90.00
_cell.angle_gamma   90.00
#
_symmetry.space_group_name_H-M   'P 1'
#
loop_
_entity.id
_entity.type
_entity.pdbx_description
1 polymer ?
#
loop_
_entity_poly.entity_id
_entity_poly.type
_entity_poly.pdbx_seq_one_letter_code
_entity_poly.pdbx_strand_id
1 'polypeptide(L)'
;MDALSQELQDFLIRLGKEPHCVSEKVEHYIKHIMHLIYADDEAVLQQYYGLFGNDVKPLEDIAKEHGVSPETMRKIIEANVRRMAVSPEWQMVKQLIKE
;
A
#
# COMPACT_ATOMS: atom_id res chain seq x y z
N MET A 1 7.36 -7.91 -9.67
CA MET A 1 7.10 -6.46 -9.74
C MET A 1 8.12 -5.71 -10.58
N ASP A 2 7.67 -4.67 -11.28
CA ASP A 2 8.50 -3.67 -11.98
C ASP A 2 9.16 -2.69 -10.98
N ALA A 3 10.20 -1.97 -11.42
CA ALA A 3 10.99 -1.07 -10.54
C ALA A 3 10.15 0.03 -9.84
N LEU A 4 9.15 0.58 -10.53
CA LEU A 4 8.25 1.59 -9.95
C LEU A 4 7.40 1.02 -8.81
N SER A 5 6.84 -0.17 -9.02
CA SER A 5 6.06 -0.86 -7.99
C SER A 5 6.94 -1.30 -6.81
N GLN A 6 8.18 -1.67 -7.07
CA GLN A 6 9.14 -2.06 -6.03
C GLN A 6 9.48 -0.89 -5.10
N GLU A 7 9.68 0.32 -5.64
CA GLU A 7 9.94 1.53 -4.85
C GLU A 7 8.76 1.86 -3.92
N LEU A 8 7.54 1.85 -4.46
CA LEU A 8 6.33 2.06 -3.66
C LEU A 8 6.15 0.95 -2.62
N GLN A 9 6.37 -0.30 -2.98
CA GLN A 9 6.25 -1.42 -2.05
C GLN A 9 7.22 -1.27 -0.87
N ASP A 10 8.49 -0.94 -1.12
CA ASP A 10 9.48 -0.72 -0.07
C ASP A 10 9.07 0.42 0.86
N PHE A 11 8.56 1.50 0.28
CA PHE A 11 8.01 2.62 1.03
C PHE A 11 6.82 2.23 1.92
N LEU A 12 5.85 1.45 1.42
CA LEU A 12 4.70 0.99 2.20
C LEU A 12 5.13 0.05 3.35
N ILE A 13 6.11 -0.83 3.10
CA ILE A 13 6.68 -1.68 4.15
C ILE A 13 7.34 -0.84 5.24
N ARG A 14 8.08 0.21 4.86
CA ARG A 14 8.71 1.12 5.80
C ARG A 14 7.68 1.93 6.59
N LEU A 15 6.65 2.44 5.92
CA LEU A 15 5.58 3.20 6.54
C LEU A 15 4.81 2.39 7.59
N GLY A 16 4.55 1.10 7.34
CA GLY A 16 3.89 0.24 8.32
C GLY A 16 4.77 -0.08 9.54
N LYS A 17 6.09 -0.17 9.35
CA LYS A 17 7.04 -0.39 10.45
C LYS A 17 7.34 0.87 11.26
N GLU A 18 7.43 2.00 10.57
CA GLU A 18 7.83 3.30 11.11
C GLU A 18 6.85 4.38 10.62
N PRO A 19 5.64 4.47 11.18
CA PRO A 19 4.64 5.46 10.72
C PRO A 19 5.15 6.91 10.85
N HIS A 20 6.04 7.17 11.81
CA HIS A 20 6.69 8.49 12.00
C HIS A 20 7.80 8.81 10.98
N CYS A 21 8.09 7.93 10.01
CA CYS A 21 9.10 8.20 8.98
C CYS A 21 8.67 9.26 7.96
N VAL A 22 7.39 9.66 7.98
CA VAL A 22 6.84 10.71 7.13
C VAL A 22 6.10 11.75 7.97
N SER A 23 5.92 12.95 7.42
CA SER A 23 5.08 13.98 8.05
C SER A 23 3.61 13.57 8.04
N GLU A 24 2.82 14.06 9.00
CA GLU A 24 1.36 13.83 9.07
C GLU A 24 0.67 14.18 7.75
N LYS A 25 1.13 15.25 7.08
CA LYS A 25 0.62 15.65 5.77
C LYS A 25 0.79 14.52 4.74
N VAL A 26 1.99 13.93 4.65
CA VAL A 26 2.29 12.85 3.70
C VAL A 26 1.48 11.60 4.06
N GLU A 27 1.39 11.25 5.35
CA GLU A 27 0.56 10.12 5.81
C GLU A 27 -0.91 10.30 5.40
N HIS A 28 -1.49 11.47 5.65
CA HIS A 28 -2.85 11.81 5.23
C HIS A 28 -3.04 11.70 3.71
N TYR A 29 -2.07 12.18 2.93
CA TYR A 29 -2.12 12.05 1.46
C TYR A 29 -2.13 10.59 1.01
N ILE A 30 -1.25 9.74 1.56
CA ILE A 30 -1.19 8.32 1.20
C ILE A 30 -2.49 7.62 1.57
N LYS A 31 -3.05 7.92 2.75
CA LYS A 31 -4.36 7.42 3.15
C LYS A 31 -5.46 7.82 2.17
N HIS A 32 -5.47 9.07 1.72
CA HIS A 32 -6.42 9.54 0.71
C HIS A 32 -6.25 8.85 -0.65
N ILE A 33 -5.02 8.64 -1.12
CA ILE A 33 -4.74 7.94 -2.38
C ILE A 33 -5.20 6.48 -2.29
N MET A 34 -4.91 5.81 -1.18
CA MET A 34 -5.37 4.44 -0.95
C MET A 34 -6.90 4.33 -0.98
N HIS A 35 -7.58 5.28 -0.33
CA HIS A 35 -9.03 5.34 -0.34
C HIS A 35 -9.62 5.56 -1.73
N LEU A 36 -8.97 6.41 -2.53
CA LEU A 36 -9.45 6.78 -3.86
C LEU A 36 -9.26 5.65 -4.89
N ILE A 37 -8.16 4.90 -4.79
CA ILE A 37 -7.82 3.87 -5.78
C ILE A 37 -8.37 2.48 -5.39
N TYR A 38 -8.58 2.21 -4.09
CA TYR A 38 -8.86 0.86 -3.59
C TYR A 38 -10.05 0.77 -2.63
N ALA A 39 -11.17 1.46 -2.87
CA ALA A 39 -12.32 1.39 -1.97
C ALA A 39 -12.73 -0.05 -1.51
N ASP A 40 -12.56 -1.07 -2.36
CA ASP A 40 -12.78 -2.50 -2.00
C ASP A 40 -11.53 -3.22 -1.45
N ASP A 41 -10.31 -2.83 -1.86
CA ASP A 41 -9.04 -3.51 -1.52
C ASP A 41 -8.17 -2.72 -0.51
N GLU A 42 -8.67 -1.61 0.02
CA GLU A 42 -7.93 -0.75 0.95
C GLU A 42 -7.54 -1.54 2.20
N ALA A 43 -8.50 -2.29 2.76
CA ALA A 43 -8.29 -3.13 3.93
C ALA A 43 -7.21 -4.21 3.68
N VAL A 44 -7.18 -4.79 2.48
CA VAL A 44 -6.16 -5.78 2.09
C VAL A 44 -4.77 -5.19 2.17
N LEU A 45 -4.55 -4.02 1.57
CA LEU A 45 -3.25 -3.35 1.57
C LEU A 45 -2.86 -2.86 2.97
N GLN A 46 -3.82 -2.31 3.72
CA GLN A 46 -3.58 -1.86 5.08
C GLN A 46 -3.15 -3.00 6.00
N GLN A 47 -3.85 -4.15 5.93
CA GLN A 47 -3.50 -5.33 6.72
C GLN A 47 -2.22 -5.99 6.23
N TYR A 48 -1.99 -6.05 4.91
CA TYR A 48 -0.79 -6.69 4.36
C TYR A 48 0.49 -5.92 4.72
N TYR A 49 0.44 -4.59 4.73
CA TYR A 49 1.60 -3.74 5.02
C TYR A 49 1.63 -3.23 6.48
N GLY A 50 0.57 -3.41 7.26
CA GLY A 50 0.47 -2.89 8.63
C GLY A 50 0.32 -1.36 8.69
N LEU A 51 -0.49 -0.79 7.80
CA LEU A 51 -0.58 0.67 7.61
C LEU A 51 -1.64 1.29 8.53
N PHE A 52 -1.38 2.54 8.94
CA PHE A 52 -2.33 3.39 9.68
C PHE A 52 -2.88 2.76 10.97
N GLY A 53 -2.04 1.97 11.67
CA GLY A 53 -2.42 1.30 12.92
C GLY A 53 -3.11 -0.06 12.73
N ASN A 54 -3.15 -0.60 11.51
CA ASN A 54 -3.57 -1.98 11.28
C ASN A 54 -2.43 -2.96 11.62
N ASP A 55 -2.80 -4.13 12.12
CA ASP A 55 -1.85 -5.22 12.36
C ASP A 55 -1.45 -5.91 11.04
N VAL A 56 -0.19 -6.34 10.95
CA VAL A 56 0.32 -7.03 9.75
C VAL A 56 -0.25 -8.44 9.71
N LYS A 57 -1.15 -8.69 8.75
CA LYS A 57 -1.67 -10.04 8.49
C LYS A 57 -0.85 -10.76 7.41
N PRO A 58 -0.61 -12.06 7.57
CA PRO A 58 0.00 -12.87 6.52
C PRO A 58 -0.92 -12.97 5.30
N LEU A 59 -0.32 -13.06 4.12
CA LEU A 59 -1.02 -13.17 2.84
C LEU A 59 -2.08 -14.28 2.82
N GLU A 60 -1.79 -15.40 3.47
CA GLU A 60 -2.65 -16.58 3.51
C GLU A 60 -3.96 -16.32 4.28
N ASP A 61 -3.89 -15.62 5.41
CA ASP A 61 -5.09 -15.23 6.17
C ASP A 61 -5.92 -14.22 5.38
N ILE A 62 -5.29 -13.22 4.78
CA ILE A 62 -5.98 -12.22 3.95
C ILE A 62 -6.67 -12.90 2.75
N ALA A 63 -5.97 -13.83 2.08
CA ALA A 63 -6.52 -14.58 0.96
C ALA A 63 -7.74 -15.43 1.40
N LYS A 64 -7.65 -16.07 2.56
CA LYS A 64 -8.74 -16.87 3.15
C LYS A 64 -9.95 -16.01 3.51
N GLU A 65 -9.75 -14.84 4.12
CA GLU A 65 -10.82 -13.89 4.44
C GLU A 65 -11.56 -13.42 3.19
N HIS A 66 -10.85 -13.27 2.07
CA HIS A 66 -11.42 -12.87 0.78
C HIS A 66 -11.88 -14.05 -0.09
N GLY A 67 -11.76 -15.30 0.39
CA GLY A 67 -12.20 -16.50 -0.34
C GLY A 67 -11.42 -16.77 -1.64
N VAL A 68 -10.17 -16.30 -1.73
CA VAL A 68 -9.31 -16.49 -2.90
C VAL A 68 -8.03 -17.26 -2.54
N SER A 69 -7.34 -17.81 -3.55
CA SER A 69 -6.04 -18.43 -3.34
C SER A 69 -4.97 -17.39 -2.99
N PRO A 70 -3.93 -17.75 -2.21
CA PRO A 70 -2.81 -16.84 -1.91
C PRO A 70 -2.12 -16.28 -3.16
N GLU A 71 -2.01 -17.07 -4.22
CA GLU A 71 -1.46 -16.64 -5.51
C GLU A 71 -2.32 -15.55 -6.17
N THR A 72 -3.65 -15.67 -6.07
CA THR A 72 -4.60 -14.67 -6.58
C THR A 72 -4.51 -13.40 -5.74
N MET A 73 -4.48 -13.52 -4.41
CA MET A 73 -4.33 -12.37 -3.51
C MET A 73 -3.02 -11.61 -3.77
N ARG A 74 -1.91 -12.34 -3.99
CA ARG A 74 -0.64 -11.72 -4.39
C ARG A 74 -0.78 -10.91 -5.67
N LYS A 75 -1.44 -11.44 -6.70
CA LYS A 75 -1.66 -10.73 -7.96
C LYS A 75 -2.53 -9.49 -7.78
N ILE A 76 -3.53 -9.54 -6.90
CA ILE A 76 -4.37 -8.38 -6.55
C ILE A 76 -3.49 -7.28 -5.92
N ILE A 77 -2.69 -7.64 -4.91
CA ILE A 77 -1.76 -6.69 -4.26
C ILE A 77 -0.76 -6.13 -5.27
N GLU A 78 -0.15 -6.96 -6.12
CA GLU A 78 0.80 -6.50 -7.14
C GLU A 78 0.16 -5.55 -8.15
N ALA A 79 -1.05 -5.86 -8.62
CA ALA A 79 -1.81 -5.02 -9.53
C ALA A 79 -2.19 -3.68 -8.86
N ASN A 80 -2.56 -3.73 -7.59
CA ASN A 80 -2.89 -2.56 -6.81
C ASN A 80 -1.66 -1.68 -6.64
N VAL A 81 -0.56 -2.16 -6.07
CA VAL A 81 0.67 -1.38 -5.94
C VAL A 81 1.12 -0.80 -7.29
N ARG A 82 1.02 -1.57 -8.39
CA ARG A 82 1.35 -1.05 -9.72
C ARG A 82 0.45 0.13 -10.14
N ARG A 83 -0.85 0.07 -9.90
CA ARG A 83 -1.80 1.16 -10.20
C ARG A 83 -1.45 2.44 -9.42
N MET A 84 -1.13 2.32 -8.14
CA MET A 84 -0.71 3.46 -7.33
C MET A 84 0.64 3.99 -7.80
N ALA A 85 1.60 3.12 -8.09
CA ALA A 85 2.95 3.52 -8.51
C ALA A 85 2.96 4.36 -9.81
N VAL A 86 1.99 4.16 -10.70
CA VAL A 86 1.83 4.94 -11.94
C VAL A 86 0.86 6.11 -11.81
N SER A 87 0.21 6.29 -10.66
CA SER A 87 -0.75 7.37 -10.43
C SER A 87 -0.04 8.74 -10.30
N PRO A 88 -0.62 9.82 -10.83
CA PRO A 88 -0.06 11.16 -10.66
C PRO A 88 0.02 11.58 -9.19
N GLU A 89 -0.89 11.11 -8.34
CA GLU A 89 -0.91 11.38 -6.91
C GLU A 89 0.32 10.81 -6.21
N TRP A 90 0.74 9.58 -6.55
CA TRP A 90 1.99 9.02 -6.05
C TRP A 90 3.21 9.79 -6.55
N GLN A 91 3.20 10.26 -7.80
CA GLN A 91 4.30 11.09 -8.31
C GLN A 91 4.44 12.39 -7.53
N MET A 92 3.32 13.00 -7.09
CA MET A 92 3.35 14.16 -6.19
C MET A 92 3.92 13.82 -4.81
N VAL A 93 3.47 12.72 -4.20
CA VAL A 93 3.98 12.27 -2.90
C VAL A 93 5.49 12.02 -2.93
N LYS A 94 6.00 11.43 -4.01
CA LYS A 94 7.44 11.25 -4.22
C LYS A 94 8.24 12.55 -4.20
N GLN A 95 7.67 13.67 -4.67
CA GLN A 95 8.34 14.96 -4.58
C GLN A 95 8.40 15.44 -3.13
N LEU A 96 7.31 15.26 -2.37
CA LEU A 96 7.21 15.67 -0.97
C LEU A 96 8.11 14.88 0.00
N ILE A 97 8.44 13.61 -0.34
CA ILE A 97 9.31 12.75 0.49
C ILE A 97 10.81 13.01 0.19
N LYS A 98 11.13 13.59 -0.97
CA LYS A 98 12.51 13.87 -1.37
C LYS A 98 13.04 15.21 -0.83
N GLU A 99 12.18 16.04 -0.25
CA GLU A 99 12.53 17.31 0.37
C GLU A 99 13.00 17.15 1.82
#